data_AF-A0A370LR88-F1
#
_entry.id   AF-A0A370LR88-F1
#
_cell.length_a   1.000
_cell.length_b   1.000
_cell.length_c   1.000
_cell.angle_alpha   90.00
_cell.angle_beta   90.00
_cell.angle_gamma   90.00
#
_symmetry.space_group_name_H-M   'P 1'
#
loop_
_entity.id
_entity.type
_entity.pdbx_description
1 polymer ?
#
loop_
_entity_poly.entity_id
_entity_poly.type
_entity_poly.pdbx_seq_one_letter_code
_entity_poly.pdbx_strand_id
1 'polypeptide(L)'
;MRIKHKYVIFAAIIAVATVIAVQASLQHRLSVHHSSDPFVNAIIEFQEPVSVKQIHVLTGDEYDLILDNGDRIHAKLDVRTTPLAKSKVLEFINRCKNPRAILKKDLGNHLWLVELYVTTQDENIEVSLSKWLQEKNLAYR
;
A
#
# COMPACT_ATOMS: atom_id res chain seq x y z
N MET A 1 50.23 47.29 19.07
CA MET A 1 49.00 46.60 19.53
C MET A 1 48.09 46.21 18.35
N ARG A 2 48.58 45.41 17.38
CA ARG A 2 47.85 45.03 16.13
C ARG A 2 47.63 43.52 15.95
N ILE A 3 48.11 42.71 16.89
CA ILE A 3 48.11 41.25 16.78
C ILE A 3 46.76 40.64 17.18
N LYS A 4 46.05 41.23 18.17
CA LYS A 4 44.77 40.70 18.68
C LYS A 4 43.63 40.77 17.65
N HIS A 5 43.63 41.73 16.72
CA HIS A 5 42.58 41.83 15.71
C HIS A 5 42.61 40.71 14.66
N LYS A 6 43.79 40.19 14.31
CA LYS A 6 43.89 39.12 13.31
C LYS A 6 43.27 37.81 13.82
N TYR A 7 43.43 37.51 15.11
CA TYR A 7 42.86 36.31 15.73
C TYR A 7 41.33 36.38 15.87
N VAL A 8 40.76 37.56 16.12
CA VAL A 8 39.30 37.74 16.20
C VAL A 8 38.65 37.51 14.83
N ILE A 9 39.27 38.03 13.77
CA ILE A 9 38.77 37.84 12.40
C ILE A 9 38.88 36.36 11.99
N PHE A 10 39.98 35.68 12.33
CA PHE A 10 40.17 34.26 12.01
C PHE A 10 39.16 33.37 12.76
N ALA A 11 38.90 33.66 14.03
CA ALA A 11 37.90 32.94 14.83
C ALA A 11 36.48 33.14 14.30
N ALA A 12 36.13 34.35 13.84
CA ALA A 12 34.83 34.62 13.22
C ALA A 12 34.63 33.85 11.91
N ILE A 13 35.68 33.74 11.07
CA ILE A 13 35.63 32.98 9.81
C ILE A 13 35.41 31.48 10.09
N ILE A 14 36.11 30.92 11.09
CA ILE A 14 35.94 29.51 11.48
C ILE A 14 34.52 29.26 11.99
N ALA A 15 33.96 30.15 12.81
CA ALA A 15 32.59 30.01 13.32
C ALA A 15 31.53 30.09 12.21
N VAL A 16 31.72 30.94 11.20
CA VAL A 16 30.81 31.00 10.04
C VAL A 16 30.92 29.74 9.20
N ALA A 17 32.14 29.24 8.96
CA ALA A 17 32.37 28.01 8.20
C ALA A 17 31.74 26.77 8.88
N THR A 18 31.79 26.68 10.21
CA THR A 18 31.17 25.57 10.95
C THR A 18 29.65 25.62 10.90
N VAL A 19 29.04 26.82 11.00
CA VAL A 19 27.58 26.97 10.85
C VAL A 19 27.11 26.56 9.45
N ILE A 20 27.83 26.95 8.40
CA ILE A 20 27.53 26.55 7.01
C ILE A 20 27.68 25.03 6.84
N ALA A 21 28.73 24.42 7.39
CA ALA A 21 28.93 22.97 7.31
C ALA A 21 27.84 22.17 8.06
N VAL A 22 27.38 22.67 9.22
CA VAL A 22 26.27 22.08 9.98
C VAL A 22 24.94 22.22 9.24
N GLN A 23 24.67 23.38 8.63
CA GLN A 23 23.45 23.57 7.81
C GLN A 23 23.46 22.68 6.56
N ALA A 24 24.59 22.57 5.86
CA ALA A 24 24.72 21.70 4.69
C ALA A 24 24.55 20.21 5.03
N SER A 25 25.07 19.77 6.18
CA SER A 25 24.91 18.38 6.64
C SER A 25 23.50 18.06 7.15
N LEU A 26 22.79 19.03 7.72
CA LEU A 26 21.37 18.90 8.06
C LEU A 26 20.47 18.83 6.83
N GLN A 27 20.75 19.62 5.78
CA GLN A 27 20.04 19.53 4.50
C GLN A 27 20.29 18.18 3.80
N HIS A 28 21.50 17.64 3.90
CA HIS A 28 21.83 16.34 3.31
C HIS A 28 21.15 15.15 4.01
N ARG A 29 20.72 15.31 5.27
CA ARG A 29 19.97 14.29 6.02
C ARG A 29 18.45 14.36 5.86
N LEU A 30 17.92 15.45 5.29
CA LEU A 30 16.49 15.61 5.02
C LEU A 30 16.07 15.22 3.59
N SER A 31 17.03 14.90 2.72
CA SER A 31 16.74 14.16 1.48
C SER A 31 16.63 12.66 1.78
N VAL A 32 15.70 12.31 2.67
CA VAL A 32 15.16 10.96 2.75
C VAL A 32 14.40 10.73 1.46
N HIS A 33 15.02 9.93 0.57
CA HIS A 33 14.38 9.09 -0.44
C HIS A 33 12.86 9.29 -0.58
N HIS A 34 12.46 10.32 -1.33
CA HIS A 34 11.24 10.23 -2.12
C HIS A 34 11.67 9.83 -3.52
N SER A 35 12.03 8.55 -3.66
CA SER A 35 11.95 7.86 -4.94
C SER A 35 10.47 7.72 -5.25
N SER A 36 9.85 8.81 -5.69
CA SER A 36 8.64 8.72 -6.50
C SER A 36 9.08 8.11 -7.82
N ASP A 37 9.03 6.77 -7.87
CA ASP A 37 9.22 6.00 -9.10
C ASP A 37 8.33 6.60 -10.20
N PRO A 38 8.90 7.07 -11.33
CA PRO A 38 8.11 7.59 -12.44
C PRO A 38 7.36 6.48 -13.22
N PHE A 39 7.39 5.24 -12.73
CA PHE A 39 6.72 4.08 -13.33
C PHE A 39 5.38 3.70 -12.68
N VAL A 40 4.90 4.43 -11.67
CA VAL A 40 3.51 4.28 -11.18
C VAL A 40 2.51 5.04 -12.08
N ASN A 41 2.89 5.29 -13.33
CA ASN A 41 1.96 5.46 -14.46
C ASN A 41 1.62 4.08 -15.07
N ALA A 42 1.50 3.03 -14.25
CA ALA A 42 0.62 1.96 -14.63
C ALA A 42 -0.75 2.61 -14.75
N ILE A 43 -1.21 2.74 -15.99
CA ILE A 43 -2.57 3.12 -16.35
C ILE A 43 -3.46 2.18 -15.53
N ILE A 44 -3.87 2.64 -14.35
CA ILE A 44 -4.96 2.03 -13.62
C ILE A 44 -6.13 2.41 -14.51
N GLU A 45 -6.46 1.49 -15.40
CA GLU A 45 -7.77 1.47 -16.02
C GLU A 45 -8.72 1.30 -14.83
N PHE A 46 -9.15 2.44 -14.28
CA PHE A 46 -10.03 2.50 -13.12
C PHE A 46 -11.38 2.01 -13.61
N GLN A 47 -11.52 0.69 -13.70
CA GLN A 47 -12.83 0.08 -13.80
C GLN A 47 -13.57 0.47 -12.52
N GLU A 48 -14.80 0.93 -12.70
CA GLU A 48 -15.65 1.31 -11.57
C GLU A 48 -15.76 0.12 -10.59
N PRO A 49 -15.62 0.35 -9.27
CA PRO A 49 -15.80 -0.71 -8.31
C PRO A 49 -17.21 -1.31 -8.43
N VAL A 50 -17.28 -2.62 -8.57
CA VAL A 50 -18.56 -3.35 -8.56
C VAL A 50 -18.90 -3.79 -7.15
N SER A 51 -20.17 -3.62 -6.78
CA SER A 51 -20.68 -4.09 -5.50
C SER A 51 -20.76 -5.62 -5.49
N VAL A 52 -20.27 -6.21 -4.41
CA VAL A 52 -20.30 -7.66 -4.19
C VAL A 52 -21.38 -7.94 -3.15
N LYS A 53 -22.28 -8.86 -3.47
CA LYS A 53 -23.34 -9.31 -2.57
C LYS A 53 -22.82 -10.37 -1.60
N GLN A 54 -22.01 -11.29 -2.10
CA GLN A 54 -21.50 -12.43 -1.33
C GLN A 54 -20.09 -12.83 -1.78
N ILE A 55 -19.24 -13.15 -0.81
CA ILE A 55 -17.89 -13.67 -1.03
C ILE A 55 -17.83 -15.12 -0.53
N HIS A 56 -17.49 -16.06 -1.41
CA HIS A 56 -17.09 -17.40 -1.05
C HIS A 56 -15.57 -17.53 -1.14
N VAL A 57 -14.92 -17.89 -0.04
CA VAL A 57 -13.46 -18.02 0.02
C VAL A 57 -13.05 -19.43 -0.42
N LEU A 58 -12.42 -19.54 -1.59
CA LEU A 58 -11.94 -20.82 -2.13
C LEU A 58 -10.55 -21.16 -1.58
N THR A 59 -9.62 -20.22 -1.69
CA THR A 59 -8.25 -20.26 -1.10
C THR A 59 -7.96 -18.92 -0.42
N GLY A 60 -6.71 -18.66 -0.01
CA GLY A 60 -6.35 -17.34 0.53
C GLY A 60 -6.36 -16.23 -0.53
N ASP A 61 -6.15 -16.57 -1.80
CA ASP A 61 -6.05 -15.64 -2.94
C ASP A 61 -7.16 -15.82 -3.98
N GLU A 62 -7.95 -16.90 -3.92
CA GLU A 62 -9.03 -17.19 -4.86
C GLU A 62 -10.41 -17.21 -4.18
N TYR A 63 -11.38 -16.64 -4.88
CA TYR A 63 -12.71 -16.33 -4.39
C TYR A 63 -13.75 -16.60 -5.45
N ASP A 64 -14.94 -17.00 -5.03
CA ASP A 64 -16.13 -17.02 -5.86
C ASP A 64 -17.06 -15.90 -5.38
N LEU A 65 -17.28 -14.91 -6.23
CA LEU A 65 -18.01 -13.69 -5.88
C LEU A 65 -19.37 -13.70 -6.56
N ILE A 66 -20.40 -13.35 -5.81
CA ILE A 66 -21.74 -13.04 -6.34
C ILE A 66 -21.89 -11.53 -6.28
N LEU A 67 -22.07 -10.90 -7.43
CA LEU A 67 -22.27 -9.46 -7.57
C LEU A 67 -23.72 -9.07 -7.25
N ASP A 68 -23.96 -7.78 -7.02
CA ASP A 68 -25.32 -7.27 -6.70
C ASP A 68 -26.32 -7.48 -7.84
N ASN A 69 -25.86 -7.50 -9.08
CA ASN A 69 -26.68 -7.81 -10.25
C ASN A 69 -26.99 -9.31 -10.41
N GLY A 70 -26.45 -10.17 -9.54
CA GLY A 70 -26.63 -11.62 -9.55
C GLY A 70 -25.58 -12.39 -10.35
N ASP A 71 -24.66 -11.71 -11.04
CA ASP A 71 -23.58 -12.36 -11.77
C ASP A 71 -22.61 -13.05 -10.80
N ARG A 72 -22.08 -14.18 -11.24
CA ARG A 72 -21.10 -14.96 -10.50
C ARG A 72 -19.76 -14.92 -11.21
N ILE A 73 -18.71 -14.53 -10.50
CA ILE A 73 -17.35 -14.45 -11.04
C ILE A 73 -16.36 -15.24 -10.19
N HIS A 74 -15.46 -15.96 -10.84
CA HIS A 74 -14.30 -16.54 -10.18
C HIS A 74 -13.22 -15.46 -10.14
N ALA A 75 -12.76 -15.09 -8.96
CA ALA A 75 -11.85 -13.99 -8.74
C ALA A 75 -10.55 -14.44 -8.08
N LYS A 76 -9.45 -13.81 -8.48
CA LYS A 76 -8.11 -14.04 -7.95
C LYS A 76 -7.45 -12.72 -7.58
N LEU A 77 -6.82 -12.66 -6.42
CA LEU A 77 -5.98 -11.54 -6.01
C LEU A 77 -4.59 -11.65 -6.64
N ASP A 78 -3.95 -10.50 -6.90
CA ASP A 78 -2.58 -10.43 -7.42
C ASP A 78 -1.51 -10.63 -6.31
N VAL A 79 -1.67 -11.70 -5.52
CA VAL A 79 -0.76 -12.12 -4.46
C VAL A 79 -0.76 -13.64 -4.32
N ARG A 80 0.31 -14.21 -3.78
CA ARG A 80 0.38 -15.62 -3.38
C ARG A 80 0.15 -15.74 -1.89
N THR A 81 -0.64 -16.72 -1.46
CA THR A 81 -1.01 -16.87 -0.05
C THR A 81 -0.41 -18.10 0.60
N THR A 82 -0.22 -18.01 1.92
CA THR A 82 0.20 -19.16 2.74
C THR A 82 -0.98 -20.10 2.99
N PRO A 83 -0.74 -21.39 3.32
CA PRO A 83 -1.84 -22.35 3.59
C PRO A 83 -2.78 -21.92 4.73
N LEU A 84 -2.31 -21.10 5.68
CA LEU A 84 -3.10 -20.60 6.80
C LEU A 84 -3.99 -19.39 6.43
N ALA A 85 -3.79 -18.78 5.26
CA ALA A 85 -4.50 -17.57 4.87
C ALA A 85 -6.01 -17.79 4.77
N LYS A 86 -6.46 -18.93 4.23
CA LYS A 86 -7.89 -19.21 4.01
C LYS A 86 -8.73 -19.06 5.27
N SER A 87 -8.32 -19.69 6.38
CA SER A 87 -9.08 -19.62 7.63
C SER A 87 -9.09 -18.20 8.21
N LYS A 88 -7.97 -17.48 8.11
CA LYS A 88 -7.85 -16.10 8.59
C LYS A 88 -8.67 -15.11 7.77
N VAL A 89 -8.73 -15.30 6.45
CA VAL A 89 -9.58 -14.50 5.57
C VAL A 89 -11.06 -14.73 5.88
N LEU A 90 -11.48 -15.99 6.12
CA LEU A 90 -12.86 -16.30 6.52
C LEU A 90 -13.24 -15.60 7.84
N GLU A 91 -12.37 -15.68 8.85
CA GLU A 91 -12.57 -14.99 10.13
C GLU A 91 -12.69 -13.46 9.95
N PHE A 92 -11.87 -12.89 9.07
CA PHE A 92 -11.85 -11.45 8.80
C PHE A 92 -13.08 -10.97 8.02
N ILE A 93 -13.43 -11.63 6.91
CA ILE A 93 -14.55 -11.24 6.05
C ILE A 93 -15.88 -11.33 6.80
N ASN A 94 -16.06 -12.31 7.68
CA ASN A 94 -17.28 -12.44 8.49
C ASN A 94 -17.52 -11.27 9.46
N ARG A 95 -16.49 -10.46 9.74
CA ARG A 95 -16.56 -9.24 10.57
C ARG A 95 -16.57 -7.96 9.75
N CYS A 96 -16.71 -8.07 8.44
CA CYS A 96 -16.73 -6.95 7.52
C CYS A 96 -18.12 -6.79 6.88
N LYS A 97 -18.30 -5.68 6.17
CA LYS A 97 -19.51 -5.32 5.42
C LYS A 97 -19.14 -4.61 4.11
N ASN A 98 -20.13 -4.38 3.25
CA ASN A 98 -20.01 -3.65 1.99
C ASN A 98 -18.83 -4.12 1.12
N PRO A 99 -18.75 -5.41 0.75
CA PRO A 99 -17.66 -5.87 -0.08
C PRO A 99 -17.76 -5.28 -1.50
N ARG A 100 -16.62 -4.87 -2.06
CA ARG A 100 -16.50 -4.30 -3.40
C ARG A 100 -15.31 -4.93 -4.12
N ALA A 101 -15.42 -5.09 -5.42
CA ALA A 101 -14.34 -5.59 -6.26
C ALA A 101 -14.02 -4.60 -7.37
N ILE A 102 -12.73 -4.44 -7.69
CA ILE A 102 -12.28 -3.78 -8.92
C ILE A 102 -11.77 -4.89 -9.83
N LEU A 103 -12.44 -5.10 -10.96
CA LEU A 103 -12.01 -6.04 -11.98
C LEU A 103 -10.83 -5.42 -12.74
N LYS A 104 -9.66 -6.07 -12.70
CA LYS A 104 -8.43 -5.54 -13.33
C LYS A 104 -8.19 -6.17 -14.70
N LYS A 105 -8.33 -7.50 -14.78
CA LYS A 105 -7.99 -8.25 -15.99
C LYS A 105 -8.72 -9.58 -16.03
N ASP A 106 -9.32 -9.92 -17.17
CA ASP A 106 -9.79 -11.27 -17.43
C ASP A 106 -8.58 -12.17 -17.78
N LEU A 107 -8.40 -13.25 -17.01
CA LEU A 107 -7.34 -14.24 -17.21
C LEU A 107 -7.83 -15.43 -18.06
N GLY A 108 -9.09 -15.42 -18.51
CA GLY A 108 -9.74 -16.50 -19.23
C GLY A 108 -10.39 -17.52 -18.29
N ASN A 109 -11.19 -18.43 -18.85
CA ASN A 109 -11.92 -19.47 -18.09
C ASN A 109 -12.78 -18.91 -16.93
N HIS A 110 -13.38 -17.73 -17.13
CA HIS A 110 -14.16 -17.02 -16.12
C HIS A 110 -13.37 -16.58 -14.87
N LEU A 111 -12.03 -16.60 -14.93
CA LEU A 111 -11.15 -16.16 -13.84
C LEU A 111 -10.73 -14.71 -14.04
N TRP A 112 -11.10 -13.85 -13.09
CA TRP A 112 -10.76 -12.44 -13.07
C TRP A 112 -9.65 -12.15 -12.07
N LEU A 113 -8.63 -11.40 -12.47
CA LEU A 113 -7.73 -10.74 -11.55
C LEU A 113 -8.45 -9.51 -10.97
N VAL A 114 -8.53 -9.42 -9.65
CA VAL A 114 -9.29 -8.37 -8.95
C VAL A 114 -8.50 -7.70 -7.85
N GLU A 115 -8.98 -6.53 -7.42
CA GLU A 115 -8.74 -5.98 -6.10
C GLU A 115 -10.03 -6.09 -5.27
N LEU A 116 -9.95 -6.68 -4.09
CA LEU A 116 -11.09 -6.79 -3.18
C LEU A 116 -10.97 -5.81 -2.03
N TYR A 117 -12.07 -5.11 -1.76
CA TYR A 117 -12.22 -4.19 -0.65
C TYR A 117 -13.37 -4.62 0.24
N VAL A 118 -13.18 -4.47 1.55
CA VAL A 118 -14.21 -4.72 2.56
C VAL A 118 -14.17 -3.61 3.59
N THR A 119 -15.32 -3.29 4.20
CA THR A 119 -15.39 -2.29 5.27
C THR A 119 -15.43 -2.98 6.62
N THR A 120 -14.54 -2.61 7.55
CA THR A 120 -14.55 -3.15 8.93
C THR A 120 -15.81 -2.71 9.68
N GLN A 121 -16.39 -3.59 10.50
CA GLN A 121 -17.57 -3.24 11.29
C GLN A 121 -17.25 -2.21 12.38
N ASP A 122 -16.09 -2.34 13.03
CA ASP A 122 -15.73 -1.55 14.22
C ASP A 122 -15.38 -0.09 13.88
N GLU A 123 -14.63 0.12 12.81
CA GLU A 123 -14.06 1.43 12.48
C GLU A 123 -14.67 2.05 11.22
N ASN A 124 -15.50 1.29 10.49
CA ASN A 124 -16.06 1.67 9.20
C ASN A 124 -14.99 2.09 8.18
N ILE A 125 -13.80 1.48 8.28
CA ILE A 125 -12.67 1.74 7.40
C ILE A 125 -12.69 0.72 6.27
N GLU A 126 -12.48 1.22 5.06
CA GLU A 126 -12.26 0.37 3.90
C GLU A 126 -10.84 -0.20 3.90
N VAL A 127 -10.75 -1.51 3.73
CA VAL A 127 -9.51 -2.27 3.74
C VAL A 127 -9.39 -3.05 2.45
N SER A 128 -8.25 -2.93 1.77
CA SER A 128 -7.88 -3.83 0.66
C SER A 128 -7.45 -5.18 1.23
N LEU A 129 -8.08 -6.25 0.75
CA LEU A 129 -7.84 -7.60 1.23
C LEU A 129 -6.41 -8.07 0.91
N SER A 130 -5.86 -7.66 -0.24
CA SER A 130 -4.48 -7.97 -0.64
C SER A 130 -3.47 -7.32 0.31
N LYS A 131 -3.66 -6.04 0.67
CA LYS A 131 -2.81 -5.32 1.63
C LYS A 131 -2.91 -5.91 3.03
N TRP A 132 -4.13 -6.19 3.50
CA TRP A 132 -4.34 -6.80 4.81
C TRP A 132 -3.64 -8.16 4.93
N LEU A 133 -3.74 -8.99 3.89
CA LEU A 133 -3.04 -10.27 3.84
C LEU A 133 -1.52 -10.11 3.96
N GLN A 134 -0.93 -9.13 3.26
CA GLN A 134 0.50 -8.84 3.33
C GLN A 134 0.91 -8.35 4.73
N GLU A 135 0.16 -7.43 5.32
CA GLU A 135 0.41 -6.93 6.68
C GLU A 135 0.36 -8.02 7.75
N LYS A 136 -0.46 -9.06 7.54
CA LYS A 136 -0.54 -10.23 8.42
C LYS A 136 0.50 -11.31 8.11
N ASN A 137 1.41 -11.08 7.15
CA ASN A 137 2.37 -12.08 6.65
C ASN A 137 1.67 -13.35 6.11
N LEU A 138 0.46 -13.19 5.57
CA LEU A 138 -0.34 -14.26 4.98
C LEU A 138 -0.23 -14.28 3.45
N ALA A 139 0.35 -13.24 2.85
CA ALA A 139 0.61 -13.16 1.42
C ALA A 139 1.95 -12.54 1.08
N TYR A 140 2.48 -12.91 -0.09
CA TYR A 140 3.68 -12.38 -0.70
C TYR A 140 3.48 -12.20 -2.21
N ARG A 141 4.36 -11.43 -2.85
CA ARG A 141 4.33 -11.18 -4.29
C ARG A 141 5.48 -11.92 -4.97
#